data_AF-A0A535EPH3-F1
#
_entry.id   AF-A0A535EPH3-F1
#
_cell.length_a   1.000
_cell.length_b   1.000
_cell.length_c   1.000
_cell.angle_alpha   90.00
_cell.angle_beta   90.00
_cell.angle_gamma   90.00
#
_symmetry.space_group_name_H-M   'P 1'
#
loop_
_entity.id
_entity.type
_entity.pdbx_description
1 polymer ?
#
loop_
_entity_poly.entity_id
_entity_poly.type
_entity_poly.pdbx_seq_one_letter_code
_entity_poly.pdbx_strand_id
1 'polypeptide(L)'
;QVLTARNVRAGAATDLWYGSLNYQIEHHLFPAMPRNRVRAAHRLVREFCGEVGVPYYETSMLQSYRELLAFLHDVGRPLRTAQA
;
A
#
# COMPACT_ATOMS: atom_id res chain seq x y z
N GLN A 1 -2.02 -0.21 13.51
CA GLN A 1 -1.72 0.54 12.26
C GLN A 1 -2.10 -0.20 10.98
N VAL A 2 -2.58 -1.46 11.03
CA VAL A 2 -3.06 -2.18 9.83
C VAL A 2 -4.27 -1.49 9.17
N LEU A 3 -5.22 -0.99 9.97
CA LEU A 3 -6.45 -0.35 9.48
C LEU A 3 -6.24 0.97 8.75
N THR A 4 -5.13 1.66 9.01
CA THR A 4 -4.80 2.98 8.46
C THR A 4 -3.68 2.94 7.43
N ALA A 5 -3.10 1.76 7.19
CA ALA A 5 -2.02 1.54 6.24
C ALA A 5 -2.50 0.66 5.09
N ARG A 6 -1.85 0.81 3.95
CA ARG A 6 -2.18 0.09 2.72
C ARG A 6 -0.91 -0.48 2.14
N ASN A 7 -0.98 -1.74 1.75
CA ASN A 7 0.08 -2.36 0.97
C ASN A 7 -0.26 -2.34 -0.52
N VAL A 8 0.79 -2.31 -1.33
CA VAL A 8 0.64 -2.41 -2.78
C VAL A 8 1.08 -3.80 -3.22
N ARG A 9 0.27 -4.42 -4.10
CA ARG A 9 0.38 -5.82 -4.49
C ARG A 9 1.80 -6.13 -4.92
N ALA A 10 2.43 -7.00 -4.16
CA ALA A 10 3.83 -7.36 -4.37
C ALA A 10 4.00 -8.30 -5.57
N GLY A 11 5.06 -8.05 -6.34
CA GLY A 11 5.49 -8.82 -7.50
C GLY A 11 6.97 -8.55 -7.74
N ALA A 12 7.68 -9.43 -8.45
CA ALA A 12 9.14 -9.30 -8.60
C ALA A 12 9.57 -7.94 -9.20
N ALA A 13 8.80 -7.43 -10.17
CA ALA A 13 9.03 -6.12 -10.76
C ALA A 13 8.71 -4.97 -9.78
N THR A 14 7.58 -5.04 -9.07
CA THR A 14 7.18 -3.97 -8.13
C THR A 14 8.08 -3.94 -6.89
N ASP A 15 8.55 -5.09 -6.40
CA ASP A 15 9.49 -5.17 -5.29
C ASP A 15 10.86 -4.58 -5.64
N LEU A 16 11.31 -4.77 -6.90
CA LEU A 16 12.54 -4.16 -7.42
C LEU A 16 12.39 -2.65 -7.58
N TRP A 17 11.29 -2.19 -8.21
CA TRP A 17 11.05 -0.77 -8.48
C TRP A 17 10.89 0.07 -7.21
N TYR A 18 10.14 -0.44 -6.23
CA TYR A 18 9.87 0.28 -4.99
C TYR A 18 10.82 -0.09 -3.85
N GLY A 19 11.77 -1.00 -4.07
CA GLY A 19 12.78 -1.37 -3.07
C GLY A 19 12.16 -1.84 -1.73
N SER A 20 11.06 -2.59 -1.78
CA SER A 20 10.24 -2.99 -0.62
C SER A 20 9.46 -1.88 0.12
N LEU A 21 9.33 -0.66 -0.42
CA LEU A 21 8.39 0.34 0.14
C LEU A 21 6.91 -0.04 -0.03
N ASN A 22 6.60 -1.11 -0.79
CA ASN A 22 5.24 -1.62 -1.00
C ASN A 22 4.61 -2.27 0.25
N TYR A 23 5.43 -2.52 1.27
CA TYR A 23 5.11 -3.26 2.49
C TYR A 23 5.04 -2.33 3.72
N GLN A 24 4.19 -1.32 3.66
CA GLN A 24 4.06 -0.34 4.74
C GLN A 24 3.50 -0.95 6.03
N ILE A 25 2.56 -1.90 5.91
CA ILE A 25 1.98 -2.56 7.07
C ILE A 25 3.07 -3.32 7.84
N GLU A 26 3.92 -4.08 7.15
CA GLU A 26 5.01 -4.86 7.73
C GLU A 26 6.14 -3.96 8.22
N HIS A 27 6.41 -2.85 7.52
CA HIS A 27 7.41 -1.89 7.98
C HIS A 27 7.00 -1.26 9.32
N HIS A 28 5.70 -0.97 9.50
CA HIS A 28 5.16 -0.45 10.75
C HIS A 28 5.04 -1.52 11.85
N LEU A 29 4.77 -2.78 11.51
CA LEU A 29 4.73 -3.89 12.47
C LEU A 29 6.13 -4.34 12.90
N PHE A 30 7.11 -4.28 11.99
CA PHE A 30 8.46 -4.80 12.19
C PHE A 30 9.53 -3.82 11.65
N PRO A 31 9.71 -2.65 12.30
CA PRO A 31 10.60 -1.59 11.78
C PRO A 31 12.07 -2.00 11.69
N ALA A 32 12.51 -2.95 12.53
CA ALA A 32 13.88 -3.47 12.52
C ALA A 32 14.11 -4.63 11.52
N MET A 33 13.07 -5.09 10.81
CA MET A 33 13.19 -6.24 9.92
C MET A 33 13.96 -5.89 8.64
N PRO A 34 14.95 -6.71 8.22
CA PRO A 34 15.65 -6.48 6.98
C PRO A 34 14.74 -6.72 5.77
N ARG A 35 14.88 -5.87 4.73
CA ARG A 35 14.02 -5.83 3.53
C ARG A 35 13.86 -7.18 2.82
N ASN A 36 14.90 -8.02 2.83
CA ASN A 36 14.88 -9.35 2.22
C ASN A 36 13.91 -10.33 2.91
N ARG A 37 13.52 -10.09 4.16
CA ARG A 37 12.59 -10.93 4.93
C ARG A 37 11.14 -10.41 4.90
N VAL A 38 10.94 -9.16 4.49
CA VAL A 38 9.63 -8.48 4.51
C VAL A 38 8.59 -9.22 3.65
N ARG A 39 8.99 -9.81 2.52
CA ARG A 39 8.09 -10.60 1.68
C ARG A 39 7.57 -11.88 2.37
N ALA A 40 8.39 -12.50 3.22
CA ALA A 40 7.97 -13.67 3.99
C ALA A 40 7.02 -13.24 5.12
N ALA A 41 7.35 -12.15 5.81
CA ALA A 41 6.49 -11.55 6.82
C ALA A 41 5.13 -11.14 6.26
N HIS A 42 5.09 -10.54 5.06
CA HIS A 42 3.85 -10.15 4.39
C HIS A 42 2.86 -11.31 4.23
N ARG A 43 3.35 -12.48 3.79
CA ARG A 43 2.50 -13.67 3.64
C ARG A 43 1.90 -14.09 4.98
N LEU A 44 2.74 -14.12 6.02
CA LEU A 44 2.34 -14.54 7.36
C LEU A 44 1.38 -13.55 8.02
N VAL A 45 1.63 -12.24 7.90
CA VAL A 45 0.74 -11.19 8.42
C VAL A 45 -0.61 -11.22 7.72
N ARG A 46 -0.63 -11.40 6.39
CA ARG A 46 -1.88 -11.48 5.63
C ARG A 46 -2.72 -12.70 6.04
N GLU A 47 -2.08 -13.85 6.22
CA GLU A 47 -2.74 -15.08 6.69
C GLU A 47 -3.31 -14.90 8.11
N PHE A 48 -2.49 -14.40 9.03
CA PHE A 48 -2.91 -14.09 10.40
C PHE A 48 -4.05 -13.07 10.47
N CYS A 49 -4.02 -12.01 9.65
CA CYS A 49 -5.12 -11.06 9.57
C CYS A 49 -6.42 -11.72 9.06
N GLY A 50 -6.30 -12.69 8.14
CA GLY A 50 -7.43 -13.50 7.68
C GLY A 50 -8.03 -14.36 8.80
N GLU A 51 -7.19 -15.01 9.60
CA GLU A 51 -7.62 -15.84 10.75
C GLU A 51 -8.34 -15.03 11.84
N VAL A 52 -7.84 -13.83 12.12
CA VAL A 52 -8.35 -12.97 13.20
C VAL A 52 -9.49 -12.05 12.71
N GLY A 53 -9.84 -12.11 11.42
CA GLY A 53 -10.90 -11.28 10.84
C GLY A 53 -10.56 -9.79 10.73
N VAL A 54 -9.27 -9.45 10.71
CA VAL A 54 -8.80 -8.07 10.57
C VAL A 54 -8.68 -7.73 9.08
N PRO A 55 -9.33 -6.65 8.60
CA PRO A 55 -9.22 -6.22 7.21
C PRO A 55 -7.76 -5.93 6.84
N TYR A 56 -7.26 -6.65 5.85
CA TYR A 56 -5.93 -6.46 5.29
C TYR A 56 -6.05 -5.86 3.90
N TYR A 57 -5.76 -4.57 3.76
CA TYR A 57 -5.97 -3.85 2.51
C TYR A 57 -4.71 -3.89 1.62
N GLU A 58 -4.80 -4.68 0.54
CA GLU A 58 -3.79 -4.76 -0.52
C GLU A 58 -4.42 -4.33 -1.86
N THR A 59 -3.81 -3.38 -2.55
CA THR A 59 -4.28 -2.91 -3.87
C THR A 59 -3.19 -3.03 -4.94
N SER A 60 -3.55 -3.10 -6.22
CA SER A 60 -2.54 -3.12 -7.29
C SER A 60 -1.90 -1.74 -7.49
N MET A 61 -0.67 -1.70 -8.01
CA MET A 61 0.02 -0.44 -8.35
C MET A 61 -0.84 0.48 -9.20
N LEU A 62 -1.39 -0.05 -10.30
CA LEU A 62 -2.20 0.72 -11.25
C LEU A 62 -3.46 1.27 -10.58
N GLN A 63 -4.11 0.47 -9.74
CA GLN A 63 -5.28 0.90 -8.99
C GLN A 63 -4.91 1.99 -7.98
N SER A 64 -3.77 1.87 -7.29
CA SER A 64 -3.28 2.90 -6.36
C SER A 64 -3.04 4.24 -7.07
N TYR A 65 -2.39 4.21 -8.24
CA TYR A 65 -2.19 5.42 -9.05
C TYR A 65 -3.50 6.02 -9.56
N ARG A 66 -4.45 5.19 -9.99
CA ARG A 66 -5.78 5.66 -10.42
C ARG A 66 -6.52 6.36 -9.30
N GLU A 67 -6.53 5.78 -8.10
CA GLU A 67 -7.18 6.37 -6.93
C GLU A 67 -6.53 7.70 -6.53
N LEU A 68 -5.19 7.75 -6.51
CA LEU A 68 -4.45 8.97 -6.21
C LEU A 68 -4.72 10.09 -7.23
N LEU A 69 -4.67 9.78 -8.52
CA LEU A 69 -4.91 10.75 -9.59
C LEU A 69 -6.37 11.21 -9.59
N ALA A 70 -7.33 10.31 -9.34
CA ALA A 70 -8.74 10.68 -9.21
C ALA A 70 -8.98 11.62 -8.02
N PHE A 71 -8.34 11.34 -6.87
CA PHE A 71 -8.41 12.19 -5.69
C PHE A 71 -7.79 13.57 -5.95
N LEU A 72 -6.59 13.63 -6.53
CA LEU A 72 -5.94 14.90 -6.90
C LEU A 72 -6.77 15.68 -7.92
N HIS A 73 -7.38 14.98 -8.90
CA HIS A 73 -8.28 15.60 -9.86
C HIS A 73 -9.50 16.22 -9.15
N ASP A 74 -10.12 15.52 -8.21
CA ASP A 74 -11.31 16.01 -7.51
C ASP A 74 -11.00 17.18 -6.57
N VAL A 75 -9.94 17.08 -5.77
CA VAL A 75 -9.47 18.18 -4.89
C VAL A 75 -9.03 19.40 -5.70
N GLY A 76 -8.48 19.20 -6.90
CA GLY A 76 -8.12 20.29 -7.82
C GLY A 76 -9.29 20.91 -8.58
N ARG A 77 -10.51 20.37 -8.47
CA ARG A 77 -11.70 20.86 -9.18
C ARG A 77 -12.00 22.35 -8.91
N PRO A 78 -11.98 22.84 -7.66
CA PRO A 78 -12.29 24.24 -7.36
C PRO A 78 -11.30 25.22 -8.03
N LEU A 79 -10.03 24.84 -8.15
CA LEU A 79 -8.98 25.67 -8.77
C LEU A 79 -9.17 25.76 -10.29
N ARG A 80 -9.63 24.68 -10.95
CA ARG A 80 -9.91 24.69 -12.40
C ARG A 80 -11.16 25.48 -12.75
N THR A 81 -12.18 25.43 -11.90
CA THR A 81 -13.41 26.22 -12.09
C THR A 81 -13.23 27.69 -11.76
N ALA A 82 -12.26 28.05 -10.91
CA ALA A 82 -11.94 29.46 -10.60
C ALA A 82 -11.06 30.14 -11.67
N GLN A 83 -10.46 29.36 -12.58
CA GLN A 83 -9.66 29.86 -13.71
C GLN A 83 -10.43 29.89 -15.04
N ALA A 84 -11.68 29.43 -15.07
CA ALA A 84 -12.58 29.44 -16.23
C ALA A 84 -13.59 30.59 -16.12
#